data_AF-A0A379GH94-F1
#
_entry.id   AF-A0A379GH94-F1
#
_cell.length_a   1.000
_cell.length_b   1.000
_cell.length_c   1.000
_cell.angle_alpha   90.00
_cell.angle_beta   90.00
_cell.angle_gamma   90.00
#
_symmetry.space_group_name_H-M   'P 1'
#
loop_
_entity.id
_entity.type
_entity.pdbx_description
1 polymer ?
#
loop_
_entity_poly.entity_id
_entity_poly.type
_entity_poly.pdbx_seq_one_letter_code
_entity_poly.pdbx_strand_id
1 'polypeptide(L)'
;MSEDNKYLLGAVLVGDTEDYGNLLQLALNTIELPEHPDTLILPAHAGSKPAIGVDSLPETAQICSCFDVSKGDIIQAIERGCHTVAAIKAENKSGNGCGGCIPLITQVLNAELTKQGIEVNHHLCEHFSLFSPRALSSYSC
;
A
#
# COMPACT_ATOMS: atom_id res chain seq x y z
N MET A 1 7.55 14.93 -16.16
CA MET A 1 6.17 15.45 -16.12
C MET A 1 5.75 15.72 -17.56
N SER A 2 4.45 15.60 -17.90
CA SER A 2 3.93 15.91 -19.25
C SER A 2 4.12 17.38 -19.62
N GLU A 3 4.00 17.74 -20.90
CA GLU A 3 4.16 19.12 -21.41
C GLU A 3 3.26 20.14 -20.68
N ASP A 4 2.06 19.72 -20.26
CA ASP A 4 1.11 20.56 -19.50
C ASP A 4 1.33 20.53 -17.97
N ASN A 5 2.36 19.84 -17.46
CA ASN A 5 2.59 19.59 -16.02
C ASN A 5 1.43 18.92 -15.26
N LYS A 6 0.44 18.34 -15.96
CA LYS A 6 -0.73 17.70 -15.35
C LYS A 6 -0.53 16.23 -14.95
N TYR A 7 0.42 15.54 -15.60
CA TYR A 7 0.58 14.09 -15.45
C TYR A 7 2.00 13.70 -15.12
N LEU A 8 2.12 12.66 -14.27
CA LEU A 8 3.38 12.01 -13.96
C LEU A 8 3.73 11.03 -15.09
N LEU A 9 4.96 11.13 -15.63
CA LEU A 9 5.43 10.20 -16.67
C LEU A 9 6.17 8.99 -16.08
N GLY A 10 6.67 9.12 -14.86
CA GLY A 10 7.45 8.10 -14.17
C GLY A 10 8.21 8.69 -12.98
N ALA A 11 8.67 7.81 -12.08
CA ALA A 11 9.43 8.18 -10.90
C ALA A 11 10.53 7.13 -10.63
N VAL A 12 11.66 7.59 -10.07
CA VAL A 12 12.74 6.73 -9.59
C VAL A 12 12.93 7.04 -8.11
N LEU A 13 12.73 6.04 -7.25
CA LEU A 13 12.87 6.16 -5.80
C LEU A 13 14.19 5.52 -5.36
N VAL A 14 14.92 6.19 -4.49
CA VAL A 14 16.18 5.70 -3.91
C VAL A 14 16.11 5.87 -2.39
N GLY A 15 16.34 4.77 -1.66
CA GLY A 15 16.18 4.74 -0.21
C GLY A 15 14.79 4.26 0.17
N ASP A 16 13.96 5.18 0.67
CA ASP A 16 12.57 4.90 1.03
C ASP A 16 11.70 4.72 -0.23
N THR A 17 10.88 3.67 -0.25
CA THR A 17 10.03 3.29 -1.39
C THR A 17 8.56 3.16 -1.00
N GLU A 18 8.16 3.66 0.17
CA GLU A 18 6.76 3.64 0.63
C GLU A 18 5.78 4.28 -0.37
N ASP A 19 6.19 5.34 -1.07
CA ASP A 19 5.36 6.04 -2.06
C ASP A 19 5.28 5.36 -3.44
N TYR A 20 6.02 4.27 -3.64
CA TYR A 20 6.09 3.57 -4.93
C TYR A 20 4.70 3.26 -5.49
N GLY A 21 3.81 2.70 -4.67
CA GLY A 21 2.46 2.33 -5.09
C GLY A 21 1.66 3.53 -5.61
N ASN A 22 1.70 4.65 -4.89
CA ASN A 22 0.95 5.86 -5.25
C ASN A 22 1.48 6.50 -6.54
N LEU A 23 2.81 6.63 -6.66
CA LEU A 23 3.46 7.18 -7.86
C LEU A 23 3.26 6.28 -9.08
N LEU A 24 3.28 4.96 -8.89
CA LEU A 24 2.99 4.00 -9.95
C LEU A 24 1.57 4.20 -10.50
N GLN A 25 0.57 4.36 -9.62
CA GLN A 25 -0.81 4.56 -10.06
C GLN A 25 -1.00 5.89 -10.79
N LEU A 26 -0.35 6.98 -10.35
CA LEU A 26 -0.36 8.27 -11.03
C LEU A 26 0.19 8.16 -12.46
N ALA A 27 1.29 7.41 -12.64
CA ALA A 27 1.93 7.24 -13.93
C ALA A 27 1.15 6.29 -14.86
N LEU A 28 0.62 5.18 -14.35
CA LEU A 28 -0.04 4.17 -15.19
C LEU A 28 -1.48 4.54 -15.57
N ASN A 29 -2.23 5.19 -14.68
CA ASN A 29 -3.64 5.49 -14.91
C ASN A 29 -3.90 6.91 -15.40
N THR A 30 -2.86 7.68 -15.75
CA THR A 30 -2.97 9.08 -16.22
C THR A 30 -3.84 9.92 -15.28
N ILE A 31 -3.61 9.78 -13.98
CA ILE A 31 -4.34 10.53 -12.95
C ILE A 31 -3.73 11.93 -12.87
N GLU A 32 -4.58 12.97 -12.83
CA GLU A 32 -4.11 14.35 -12.70
C GLU A 32 -3.35 14.55 -11.38
N LEU A 33 -2.24 15.29 -11.46
CA LEU A 33 -1.42 15.65 -10.32
C LEU A 33 -2.20 16.57 -9.36
N PRO A 34 -1.97 16.45 -8.03
CA PRO A 34 -2.55 17.36 -7.06
C PRO A 34 -2.07 18.80 -7.28
N GLU A 35 -2.85 19.78 -6.78
CA GLU A 35 -2.57 21.22 -6.91
C GLU A 35 -1.15 21.61 -6.46
N HIS A 36 -0.60 20.87 -5.48
CA HIS A 36 0.77 21.02 -4.99
C HIS A 36 1.58 19.74 -5.25
N PRO A 37 2.27 19.60 -6.40
CA PRO A 37 3.00 18.39 -6.77
C PRO A 37 4.24 18.14 -5.91
N ASP A 38 4.76 19.15 -5.23
CA ASP A 38 5.89 19.04 -4.29
C ASP A 38 5.56 18.13 -3.10
N THR A 39 4.29 18.08 -2.68
CA THR A 39 3.81 17.20 -1.60
C THR A 39 4.02 15.71 -1.88
N LEU A 40 4.20 15.31 -3.14
CA LEU A 40 4.47 13.93 -3.54
C LEU A 40 5.91 13.49 -3.20
N ILE A 41 6.84 14.44 -3.08
CA ILE A 41 8.27 14.19 -2.83
C ILE A 41 8.64 14.61 -1.40
N LEU A 42 7.91 15.58 -0.85
CA LEU A 42 8.13 16.03 0.51
C LEU A 42 7.74 14.95 1.53
N PRO A 43 8.48 14.84 2.64
CA PRO A 43 8.17 13.87 3.68
C PRO A 43 6.84 14.20 4.38
N ALA A 44 6.15 13.17 4.87
CA ALA A 44 4.74 13.22 5.30
C ALA A 44 4.40 14.25 6.40
N HIS A 45 5.40 14.79 7.09
CA HIS A 45 5.25 15.87 8.07
C HIS A 45 5.08 17.27 7.45
N ALA A 46 5.25 17.43 6.14
CA ALA A 46 5.04 18.68 5.40
C ALA A 46 3.61 18.82 4.83
N GLY A 47 2.75 17.80 4.97
CA GLY A 47 1.38 17.78 4.46
C GLY A 47 0.89 16.35 4.26
N SER A 48 -0.43 16.13 4.30
CA SER A 48 -1.01 14.81 4.00
C SER A 48 -0.80 14.47 2.53
N LYS A 49 0.00 13.43 2.24
CA LYS A 49 0.18 12.93 0.89
C LYS A 49 -1.17 12.43 0.33
N PRO A 50 -1.58 12.87 -0.87
CA PRO A 50 -2.79 12.37 -1.48
C PRO A 50 -2.61 10.89 -1.79
N ALA A 51 -3.26 10.01 -1.03
CA ALA A 51 -3.26 8.58 -1.28
C ALA A 51 -4.39 8.26 -2.26
N ILE A 52 -4.05 7.70 -3.42
CA ILE A 52 -5.06 7.12 -4.32
C ILE A 52 -5.65 5.91 -3.59
N GLY A 53 -6.92 6.01 -3.21
CA GLY A 53 -7.64 4.91 -2.57
C GLY A 53 -7.71 3.70 -3.49
N VAL A 54 -7.31 2.53 -2.98
CA VAL A 54 -7.29 1.26 -3.73
C VAL A 54 -8.65 0.89 -4.33
N ASP A 55 -9.75 1.38 -3.75
CA ASP A 55 -11.10 1.18 -4.27
C ASP A 55 -11.36 1.90 -5.60
N SER A 56 -10.65 2.98 -5.88
CA SER A 56 -10.79 3.73 -7.14
C SER A 56 -10.02 3.11 -8.31
N LEU A 57 -9.20 2.08 -8.05
CA LEU A 57 -8.40 1.42 -9.08
C LEU A 57 -9.22 0.35 -9.82
N PRO A 58 -9.14 0.26 -11.17
CA PRO A 58 -9.74 -0.85 -11.91
C PRO A 58 -9.06 -2.18 -11.56
N GLU A 59 -9.72 -3.31 -11.81
CA GLU A 59 -9.12 -4.64 -11.57
C GLU A 59 -7.88 -4.89 -12.42
N THR A 60 -7.80 -4.26 -13.60
CA THR A 60 -6.62 -4.31 -14.47
C THR A 60 -5.45 -3.44 -13.99
N ALA A 61 -5.61 -2.69 -12.89
CA ALA A 61 -4.56 -1.83 -12.37
C ALA A 61 -3.36 -2.67 -11.95
N GLN A 62 -2.18 -2.30 -12.45
CA GLN A 62 -0.93 -2.96 -12.13
C GLN A 62 -0.53 -2.66 -10.68
N ILE A 63 -0.35 -3.69 -9.84
CA ILE A 63 0.05 -3.53 -8.43
C ILE A 63 1.52 -3.90 -8.20
N CYS A 64 2.00 -5.00 -8.80
CA CYS A 64 3.41 -5.40 -8.76
C CYS A 64 4.00 -5.55 -10.16
N SER A 65 4.86 -4.62 -10.57
CA SER A 65 5.48 -4.66 -11.91
C SER A 65 6.58 -5.71 -12.03
N CYS A 66 7.18 -6.16 -10.92
CA CYS A 66 8.23 -7.19 -10.95
C CYS A 66 7.73 -8.57 -11.36
N PHE A 67 6.48 -8.89 -11.00
CA PHE A 67 5.87 -10.20 -11.25
C PHE A 67 4.58 -10.09 -12.06
N ASP A 68 4.32 -8.91 -12.64
CA ASP A 68 3.15 -8.61 -13.45
C ASP A 68 1.81 -8.97 -12.78
N VAL A 69 1.66 -8.58 -11.50
CA VAL A 69 0.45 -8.86 -10.72
C VAL A 69 -0.47 -7.65 -10.66
N SER A 70 -1.69 -7.80 -11.17
CA SER A 70 -2.75 -6.79 -11.15
C SER A 70 -3.60 -6.84 -9.87
N LYS A 71 -4.47 -5.85 -9.69
CA LYS A 71 -5.46 -5.83 -8.59
C LYS A 71 -6.41 -7.04 -8.69
N GLY A 72 -6.85 -7.39 -9.90
CA GLY A 72 -7.71 -8.55 -10.15
C GLY A 72 -7.06 -9.87 -9.75
N ASP A 73 -5.75 -10.02 -9.97
CA ASP A 73 -5.02 -11.22 -9.54
C ASP A 73 -4.97 -11.35 -8.02
N ILE A 74 -4.90 -10.23 -7.30
CA ILE A 74 -4.96 -10.20 -5.84
C ILE A 74 -6.37 -10.55 -5.35
N ILE A 75 -7.42 -9.99 -5.96
CA ILE A 75 -8.81 -10.31 -5.62
C ILE A 75 -9.07 -11.80 -5.84
N GLN A 76 -8.66 -12.36 -6.98
CA GLN A 76 -8.78 -13.80 -7.25
C GLN A 76 -7.98 -14.67 -6.26
N ALA A 77 -6.82 -14.20 -5.78
CA ALA A 77 -6.09 -14.90 -4.73
C ALA A 77 -6.86 -14.88 -3.40
N ILE A 78 -7.49 -13.76 -3.04
CA ILE A 78 -8.31 -13.61 -1.83
C ILE A 78 -9.53 -14.54 -1.93
N GLU A 79 -10.22 -14.58 -3.07
CA GLU A 79 -11.35 -15.50 -3.31
C GLU A 79 -10.95 -16.98 -3.20
N ARG A 80 -9.69 -17.31 -3.50
CA ARG A 80 -9.11 -18.66 -3.32
C ARG A 80 -8.69 -18.95 -1.87
N GLY A 81 -8.87 -18.00 -0.95
CA GLY A 81 -8.60 -18.15 0.49
C GLY A 81 -7.29 -17.51 0.96
N CYS A 82 -6.60 -16.72 0.12
CA CYS A 82 -5.37 -16.02 0.52
C CYS A 82 -5.68 -14.74 1.30
N HIS A 83 -6.04 -14.86 2.58
CA HIS A 83 -6.43 -13.72 3.43
C HIS A 83 -5.28 -13.02 4.15
N THR A 84 -4.03 -13.28 3.77
CA THR A 84 -2.85 -12.63 4.36
C THR A 84 -1.88 -12.19 3.28
N VAL A 85 -1.10 -11.13 3.55
CA VAL A 85 -0.04 -10.67 2.63
C VAL A 85 0.98 -11.79 2.36
N ALA A 86 1.25 -12.64 3.36
CA ALA A 86 2.13 -13.81 3.20
C ALA A 86 1.54 -14.85 2.24
N ALA A 87 0.22 -15.11 2.31
CA ALA A 87 -0.46 -16.00 1.38
C ALA A 87 -0.48 -15.43 -0.05
N ILE A 88 -0.77 -14.14 -0.21
CA ILE A 88 -0.72 -13.47 -1.52
C ILE A 88 0.70 -13.52 -2.11
N LYS A 89 1.73 -13.32 -1.29
CA LYS A 89 3.15 -13.48 -1.69
C LYS A 89 3.46 -14.90 -2.14
N ALA A 90 2.93 -15.91 -1.47
CA ALA A 90 3.16 -17.31 -1.82
C ALA A 90 2.50 -17.68 -3.16
N GLU A 91 1.28 -17.17 -3.40
CA GLU A 91 0.49 -17.46 -4.61
C GLU A 91 0.99 -16.65 -5.82
N ASN A 92 1.03 -15.33 -5.70
CA ASN A 92 1.27 -14.42 -6.82
C ASN A 92 2.74 -13.95 -6.93
N LYS A 93 3.60 -14.29 -5.96
CA LYS A 93 5.01 -13.83 -5.84
C LYS A 93 5.18 -12.32 -5.66
N SER A 94 4.08 -11.55 -5.68
CA SER A 94 4.08 -10.10 -5.52
C SER A 94 4.73 -9.68 -4.20
N GLY A 95 5.77 -8.85 -4.25
CA GLY A 95 6.53 -8.41 -3.07
C GLY A 95 7.82 -9.19 -2.78
N ASN A 96 8.17 -10.20 -3.58
CA ASN A 96 9.45 -10.94 -3.46
C ASN A 96 10.61 -10.33 -4.28
N GLY A 97 10.35 -9.24 -5.01
CA GLY A 97 11.30 -8.59 -5.91
C GLY A 97 11.85 -7.32 -5.27
N CYS A 98 11.34 -6.15 -5.68
CA CYS A 98 11.72 -4.86 -5.10
C CYS A 98 11.01 -4.53 -3.78
N GLY A 99 9.93 -5.23 -3.43
CA GLY A 99 9.16 -5.00 -2.20
C GLY A 99 8.27 -3.74 -2.19
N GLY A 100 8.43 -2.81 -3.13
CA GLY A 100 7.69 -1.53 -3.14
C GLY A 100 6.15 -1.65 -3.29
N CYS A 101 5.65 -2.79 -3.74
CA CYS A 101 4.22 -3.07 -3.85
C CYS A 101 3.57 -3.55 -2.53
N ILE A 102 4.34 -3.88 -1.50
CA ILE A 102 3.82 -4.45 -0.23
C ILE A 102 2.78 -3.54 0.46
N PRO A 103 2.99 -2.21 0.57
CA PRO A 103 1.99 -1.32 1.17
C PRO A 103 0.68 -1.33 0.38
N LEU A 104 0.77 -1.30 -0.95
CA LEU A 104 -0.40 -1.28 -1.84
C LEU A 104 -1.17 -2.62 -1.81
N ILE A 105 -0.46 -3.76 -1.77
CA ILE A 105 -1.07 -5.09 -1.60
C ILE A 105 -1.83 -5.16 -0.26
N THR A 106 -1.25 -4.63 0.81
CA THR A 106 -1.88 -4.62 2.14
C THR A 106 -3.16 -3.79 2.13
N GLN A 107 -3.17 -2.64 1.46
CA GLN A 107 -4.36 -1.81 1.30
C GLN A 107 -5.46 -2.54 0.51
N VAL A 108 -5.13 -3.17 -0.62
CA VAL A 108 -6.10 -3.97 -1.42
C VAL A 108 -6.67 -5.11 -0.59
N LEU A 109 -5.82 -5.86 0.12
CA LEU A 109 -6.25 -6.94 1.00
C LEU A 109 -7.20 -6.45 2.09
N ASN A 110 -6.85 -5.37 2.80
CA ASN A 110 -7.70 -4.84 3.87
C ASN A 110 -9.04 -4.33 3.35
N ALA A 111 -9.06 -3.67 2.19
CA ALA A 111 -10.30 -3.22 1.55
C ALA A 111 -11.21 -4.40 1.18
N GLU A 112 -10.64 -5.48 0.65
CA GLU A 112 -11.39 -6.66 0.25
C GLU A 112 -11.89 -7.49 1.46
N LEU A 113 -11.03 -7.69 2.47
CA LEU A 113 -11.44 -8.34 3.72
C LEU A 113 -12.56 -7.58 4.43
N THR A 114 -12.49 -6.24 4.44
CA THR A 114 -13.55 -5.39 4.99
C THR A 114 -14.87 -5.57 4.23
N LYS A 115 -14.84 -5.69 2.89
CA LYS A 115 -16.02 -5.98 2.08
C LYS A 115 -16.62 -7.36 2.38
N GLN A 116 -15.77 -8.34 2.67
CA GLN A 116 -16.19 -9.69 3.06
C GLN A 116 -16.63 -9.80 4.53
N GLY A 117 -16.62 -8.70 5.29
CA GLY A 117 -17.02 -8.67 6.70
C GLY A 117 -16.02 -9.33 7.65
N ILE A 118 -14.78 -9.54 7.21
CA ILE A 118 -13.71 -10.12 8.01
C ILE A 118 -13.01 -8.98 8.74
N GLU A 119 -13.19 -8.89 10.06
CA GLU A 119 -12.46 -7.93 10.89
C GLU A 119 -10.96 -8.23 10.85
N VAL A 120 -10.18 -7.30 10.27
CA VAL A 120 -8.72 -7.37 10.25
C VAL A 120 -8.21 -7.05 11.66
N ASN A 121 -8.07 -8.11 12.45
CA ASN A 121 -7.64 -8.01 13.82
C ASN A 121 -6.12 -7.79 13.88
N HIS A 122 -5.69 -6.56 14.18
CA HIS A 122 -4.27 -6.20 14.32
C HIS A 122 -3.65 -6.65 15.65
N HIS A 123 -4.29 -7.58 16.37
CA HIS A 123 -3.74 -8.15 17.59
C HIS A 123 -2.78 -9.30 17.25
N LEU A 124 -1.50 -9.11 17.55
CA LEU A 124 -0.45 -10.14 17.38
C LEU A 124 -0.74 -11.43 18.17
N CYS A 125 -1.61 -11.36 19.17
CA CYS A 125 -2.34 -12.45 19.83
C CYS A 125 -3.26 -11.81 20.90
N GLU A 126 -4.32 -12.51 21.33
CA GLU A 126 -5.26 -12.12 22.40
C GLU A 126 -4.57 -11.85 23.76
N HIS A 127 -3.29 -12.22 23.88
CA HIS A 127 -2.51 -12.21 25.11
C HIS A 127 -1.61 -10.97 25.30
N PHE A 128 -1.42 -10.15 24.26
CA PHE A 128 -0.41 -9.08 24.25
C PHE A 128 -1.00 -7.68 24.46
N SER A 129 -1.76 -7.50 25.54
CA SER A 129 -2.28 -6.20 26.00
C SER A 129 -1.28 -5.39 26.85
N LEU A 130 0.00 -5.82 26.93
CA LEU A 130 0.99 -5.24 27.85
C LEU A 130 2.04 -4.30 27.25
N PHE A 131 2.06 -4.05 25.94
CA PHE A 131 3.03 -3.13 25.32
C PHE A 131 2.41 -1.79 24.91
N SER A 132 1.66 -1.17 25.82
CA SER A 132 1.44 0.27 25.77
C SER A 132 2.65 0.99 26.37
N PRO A 133 3.31 1.94 25.68
CA PRO A 133 4.52 2.61 26.15
C PRO A 133 4.28 3.64 27.29
N ARG A 134 3.36 3.37 28.22
CA ARG A 134 2.96 4.30 29.29
C ARG A 134 2.94 3.69 30.69
N ALA A 135 3.90 2.82 31.00
CA ALA A 135 4.06 2.22 32.33
C ALA A 135 5.52 2.15 32.83
N LEU A 136 6.37 3.11 32.45
CA LEU A 136 7.72 3.29 33.01
C LEU A 136 7.81 4.62 33.78
N SER A 137 7.11 4.74 34.91
CA SER A 137 7.30 5.88 35.84
C SER A 137 7.15 5.53 37.31
N SER A 138 7.32 4.27 37.69
CA SER A 138 7.34 3.93 39.11
C SER A 138 7.79 2.49 39.23
N TYR A 139 9.07 2.23 39.46
CA TYR A 139 9.58 1.31 40.48
C TYR A 139 11.08 1.57 40.64
N SER A 140 11.36 2.36 41.67
CA SER A 140 12.65 2.45 42.35
C SER A 140 12.97 1.10 42.98
N CYS A 141 14.18 0.60 42.76
CA CYS A 141 14.90 -0.23 43.73
C CYS A 141 16.39 0.02 43.58
#